data_AF-D7GQD4-F1
#
_entry.id   AF-D7GQD4-F1
#
_cell.length_a   1.000
_cell.length_b   1.000
_cell.length_c   1.000
_cell.angle_alpha   90.00
_cell.angle_beta   90.00
_cell.angle_gamma   90.00
#
_symmetry.space_group_name_H-M   'P 1'
#
loop_
_entity.id
_entity.type
_entity.pdbx_description
1 polymer ?
#
loop_
_entity_poly.entity_id
_entity_poly.type
_entity_poly.pdbx_seq_one_letter_code
_entity_poly.pdbx_strand_id
1 'polypeptide(L)'
;MQRYIAENNIQVKEIEFEPTKRIMVKAYNKVIDEDYTNLPYIEKPGIVKIHSKVNDRICDVVNYIEQKGYGATILYCTTPAKANEYATKLAENYQGNVVKNERFSEFIEHLKRNYNIDGSINEWSFVNVLEMGFGMHHGKMPKYIQKEILDLFNEGIFNLLFCTSTIVEGVNTNAKNMVVLNHSKGTKELTVFDFKNIIGRAGRYYHNFVGRYFLVDKELEKFEHTEDLTLNFVTYDDQELDPVDIDNSEYMDLSDINKNLKHKREEQFKEYLLTNDIYEKNRLIKREYQEILLRFLLNNNILYNKFYRYLSYPDILMQFTTYHAMNTVLDIFEKSGLLDATIVRRYKAVSNTYCNEGFHGLLRYEIDNARGDKVKHKRIDKAYMDAFKTQKDIIEHKIPKILALFETIFSYASLLRRKTLDNFSLSKVSRFYETGVKSYIGEQLIEFGFPVDAIKRIEDNNLRLLSMDASASQKYILEHLEDIKQLLDSYERGLLDKALKSICS
;
A
#
# COMPACT_ATOMS: atom_id res chain seq x y z
N MET A 1 10.62 -30.56 -1.76
CA MET A 1 11.76 -29.63 -1.57
C MET A 1 13.08 -30.12 -2.17
N GLN A 2 13.60 -31.31 -1.82
CA GLN A 2 14.88 -31.80 -2.39
C GLN A 2 14.88 -31.92 -3.93
N ARG A 3 13.78 -32.41 -4.54
CA ARG A 3 13.59 -32.44 -5.99
C ARG A 3 13.71 -31.05 -6.61
N TYR A 4 12.91 -30.09 -6.12
CA TYR A 4 12.93 -28.69 -6.59
C TYR A 4 14.32 -28.05 -6.49
N ILE A 5 15.04 -28.27 -5.37
CA ILE A 5 16.42 -27.79 -5.18
C ILE A 5 17.36 -28.37 -6.25
N ALA A 6 17.25 -29.68 -6.53
CA ALA A 6 18.05 -30.36 -7.53
C ALA A 6 17.72 -29.92 -8.97
N GLU A 7 16.43 -29.85 -9.33
CA GLU A 7 15.96 -29.44 -10.67
C GLU A 7 16.34 -27.98 -11.01
N ASN A 8 16.44 -27.12 -10.00
CA ASN A 8 16.79 -25.71 -10.16
C ASN A 8 18.27 -25.40 -9.84
N ASN A 9 19.11 -26.42 -9.63
CA ASN A 9 20.54 -26.27 -9.29
C ASN A 9 20.80 -25.31 -8.11
N ILE A 10 19.96 -25.34 -7.07
CA ILE A 10 20.07 -24.48 -5.90
C ILE A 10 21.10 -25.09 -4.93
N GLN A 11 22.16 -24.35 -4.61
CA GLN A 11 23.14 -24.75 -3.59
C GLN A 11 22.77 -24.14 -2.23
N VAL A 12 22.52 -24.98 -1.22
CA VAL A 12 22.24 -24.51 0.14
C VAL A 12 23.55 -24.11 0.83
N LYS A 13 23.62 -22.89 1.36
CA LYS A 13 24.71 -22.40 2.18
C LYS A 13 24.15 -21.85 3.48
N GLU A 14 24.48 -22.51 4.59
CA GLU A 14 24.12 -22.05 5.92
C GLU A 14 25.22 -21.11 6.45
N ILE A 15 24.80 -20.00 7.05
CA ILE A 15 25.71 -19.02 7.65
C ILE A 15 25.18 -18.73 9.05
N GLU A 16 25.89 -19.18 10.08
CA GLU A 16 25.63 -18.79 11.46
C GLU A 16 26.26 -17.42 11.72
N PHE A 17 25.45 -16.37 11.62
CA PHE A 17 25.89 -15.01 11.90
C PHE A 17 24.75 -14.21 12.53
N GLU A 18 24.95 -13.76 13.76
CA GLU A 18 24.06 -12.80 14.43
C GLU A 18 24.65 -11.37 14.34
N PRO A 19 24.26 -10.56 13.35
CA PRO A 19 24.84 -9.25 13.13
C PRO A 19 24.53 -8.20 14.22
N THR A 20 23.46 -8.38 14.99
CA THR A 20 22.92 -7.33 15.87
C THR A 20 22.39 -7.94 17.14
N LYS A 21 22.92 -7.50 18.29
CA LYS A 21 22.42 -7.91 19.60
C LYS A 21 21.16 -7.12 19.94
N ARG A 22 20.15 -7.79 20.49
CA ARG A 22 18.88 -7.17 20.87
C ARG A 22 18.61 -7.34 22.36
N ILE A 23 18.23 -6.24 23.00
CA ILE A 23 17.83 -6.20 24.41
C ILE A 23 16.32 -6.19 24.47
N MET A 24 15.75 -7.21 25.12
CA MET A 24 14.34 -7.22 25.46
C MET A 24 14.10 -6.25 26.61
N VAL A 25 13.05 -5.42 26.50
CA VAL A 25 12.63 -4.53 27.57
C VAL A 25 11.18 -4.83 27.94
N LYS A 26 10.95 -5.28 29.17
CA LYS A 26 9.62 -5.52 29.73
C LYS A 26 9.06 -4.19 30.17
N ALA A 27 8.04 -3.69 29.48
CA ALA A 27 7.34 -2.45 29.79
C ALA A 27 5.87 -2.74 30.12
N TYR A 28 5.64 -3.69 31.02
CA TYR A 28 4.32 -4.08 31.54
C TYR A 28 4.40 -4.31 33.05
N ASN A 29 3.28 -4.67 33.70
CA ASN A 29 3.23 -4.87 35.17
C ASN A 29 3.71 -3.65 35.99
N LYS A 30 3.51 -2.42 35.49
CA LYS A 30 3.90 -1.16 36.14
C LYS A 30 5.41 -0.95 36.29
N VAL A 31 6.23 -1.66 35.51
CA VAL A 31 7.69 -1.45 35.48
C VAL A 31 8.25 -1.44 34.07
N ILE A 32 9.37 -0.74 33.89
CA ILE A 32 10.33 -0.95 32.80
C ILE A 32 11.52 -1.72 33.39
N ASP A 33 11.81 -2.88 32.81
CA ASP A 33 12.94 -3.74 33.19
C ASP A 33 13.65 -4.25 31.92
N GLU A 34 14.93 -3.97 31.79
CA GLU A 34 15.74 -4.40 30.66
C GLU A 34 16.44 -5.75 30.94
N ASP A 35 16.40 -6.64 29.96
CA ASP A 35 17.04 -7.96 30.06
C ASP A 35 18.47 -7.94 29.46
N TYR A 36 19.47 -7.97 30.35
CA TYR A 36 20.89 -8.00 30.00
C TYR A 36 21.50 -9.40 30.16
N THR A 37 20.70 -10.46 30.28
CA THR A 37 21.20 -11.82 30.53
C THR A 37 22.26 -12.26 29.50
N ASN A 38 22.12 -11.84 28.24
CA ASN A 38 23.05 -12.14 27.14
C ASN A 38 24.12 -11.05 26.89
N LEU A 39 24.25 -10.10 27.81
CA LEU A 39 25.16 -8.94 27.74
C LEU A 39 25.83 -8.67 29.11
N PRO A 40 26.59 -9.64 29.67
CA PRO A 40 27.10 -9.56 31.04
C PRO A 40 28.11 -8.43 31.28
N TYR A 41 28.67 -7.85 30.21
CA TYR A 41 29.67 -6.78 30.27
C TYR A 41 29.07 -5.37 30.22
N ILE A 42 27.74 -5.24 30.14
CA ILE A 42 27.04 -3.95 30.11
C ILE A 42 26.26 -3.79 31.42
N GLU A 43 26.41 -2.62 32.05
CA GLU A 43 25.70 -2.31 33.29
C GLU A 43 24.19 -2.23 33.03
N LYS A 44 23.42 -3.05 33.77
CA LYS A 44 21.96 -3.08 33.67
C LYS A 44 21.36 -1.80 34.28
N PRO A 45 20.53 -1.04 33.54
CA PRO A 45 19.76 0.06 34.10
C PRO A 45 18.82 -0.41 35.21
N GLY A 46 18.61 0.44 36.22
CA GLY A 46 17.65 0.17 37.29
C GLY A 46 16.19 0.13 36.81
N ILE A 47 15.35 -0.57 37.58
CA ILE A 47 13.91 -0.71 37.30
C ILE A 47 13.20 0.65 37.47
N VAL A 48 12.39 1.04 36.49
CA VAL A 48 11.61 2.28 36.51
C VAL A 48 10.12 1.96 36.67
N LYS A 49 9.40 2.69 37.52
CA LYS A 49 7.94 2.53 37.68
C LYS A 49 7.20 3.27 36.56
N ILE A 50 6.15 2.63 36.04
CA ILE A 50 5.30 3.18 34.97
C ILE A 50 3.81 2.98 35.27
N HIS A 51 2.97 3.72 34.56
CA HIS A 51 1.52 3.68 34.70
C HIS A 51 0.91 2.37 34.16
N SER A 52 -0.27 2.02 34.70
CA SER A 52 -0.99 0.80 34.30
C SER A 52 -1.81 0.97 33.03
N LYS A 53 -2.36 2.15 32.76
CA LYS A 53 -3.14 2.40 31.54
C LYS A 53 -2.22 2.45 30.32
N VAL A 54 -2.66 1.87 29.21
CA VAL A 54 -1.81 1.69 28.01
C VAL A 54 -1.27 3.01 27.47
N ASN A 55 -2.11 4.06 27.35
CA ASN A 55 -1.67 5.35 26.79
C ASN A 55 -0.64 6.05 27.69
N ASP A 56 -0.88 6.06 29.00
CA ASP A 56 0.05 6.63 29.97
C ASP A 56 1.37 5.85 29.95
N ARG A 57 1.29 4.52 29.82
CA ARG A 57 2.46 3.64 29.72
C ARG A 57 3.28 3.90 28.45
N ILE A 58 2.63 4.18 27.32
CA ILE A 58 3.32 4.56 26.09
C ILE A 58 4.11 5.85 26.31
N CYS A 59 3.51 6.84 26.97
CA CYS A 59 4.20 8.09 27.31
C CYS A 59 5.42 7.82 28.21
N ASP A 60 5.27 6.98 29.25
CA ASP A 60 6.38 6.62 30.14
C ASP A 60 7.53 5.92 29.39
N VAL A 61 7.21 5.00 28.47
CA VAL A 61 8.21 4.28 27.65
C VAL A 61 8.94 5.24 26.72
N VAL A 62 8.22 6.14 26.05
CA VAL A 62 8.83 7.15 25.17
C VAL A 62 9.74 8.08 25.97
N ASN A 63 9.27 8.60 27.11
CA ASN A 63 10.07 9.44 28.00
C ASN A 63 11.32 8.70 28.50
N TYR A 64 11.21 7.42 28.84
CA TYR A 64 12.35 6.59 29.24
C TYR A 64 13.39 6.46 28.13
N ILE A 65 12.96 6.18 26.89
CA ILE A 65 13.82 6.06 25.71
C ILE A 65 14.56 7.38 25.44
N GLU A 66 13.87 8.51 25.55
CA GLU A 66 14.44 9.84 25.36
C GLU A 66 15.46 10.19 26.45
N GLN A 67 15.11 9.99 27.73
CA GLN A 67 16.01 10.21 28.86
C GLN A 67 17.29 9.38 28.79
N LYS A 68 17.19 8.15 28.27
CA LYS A 68 18.34 7.27 28.05
C LYS A 68 19.11 7.55 26.76
N GLY A 69 18.60 8.42 25.89
CA GLY A 69 19.24 8.73 24.61
C GLY A 69 19.30 7.52 23.66
N TYR A 70 18.34 6.60 23.74
CA TYR A 70 18.34 5.39 22.90
C TYR A 70 18.02 5.68 21.42
N GLY A 71 17.54 6.88 21.10
CA GLY A 71 17.40 7.39 19.72
C GLY A 71 16.16 6.90 18.98
N ALA A 72 16.25 6.87 17.64
CA ALA A 72 15.14 6.61 16.74
C ALA A 72 14.35 5.34 17.08
N THR A 73 13.03 5.48 17.19
CA THR A 73 12.11 4.50 17.76
C THR A 73 10.89 4.35 16.87
N ILE A 74 10.59 3.11 16.50
CA ILE A 74 9.34 2.75 15.85
C ILE A 74 8.38 2.21 16.92
N LEU A 75 7.09 2.51 16.80
CA LEU A 75 6.03 1.99 17.65
C LEU A 75 5.04 1.18 16.80
N TYR A 76 5.02 -0.14 16.99
CA TYR A 76 4.17 -1.06 16.24
C TYR A 76 2.77 -1.09 16.84
N CYS A 77 1.78 -0.86 15.98
CA CYS A 77 0.36 -0.83 16.29
C CYS A 77 -0.40 -1.88 15.47
N THR A 78 -1.41 -2.51 16.06
CA THR A 78 -2.21 -3.56 15.39
C THR A 78 -3.02 -3.06 14.18
N THR A 79 -3.48 -1.80 14.20
CA THR A 79 -4.30 -1.19 13.14
C THR A 79 -3.96 0.29 12.95
N PRO A 80 -4.27 0.88 11.78
CA PRO A 80 -4.12 2.33 11.57
C PRO A 80 -4.90 3.17 12.60
N ALA A 81 -6.10 2.73 12.97
CA ALA A 81 -6.91 3.41 13.98
C ALA A 81 -6.23 3.44 15.36
N LYS A 82 -5.54 2.35 15.75
CA LYS A 82 -4.76 2.30 16.98
C LYS A 82 -3.49 3.16 16.91
N ALA A 83 -2.82 3.20 15.76
CA ALA A 83 -1.71 4.12 15.55
C ALA A 83 -2.16 5.58 15.74
N ASN A 84 -3.30 5.97 15.15
CA ASN A 84 -3.89 7.31 15.35
C ASN A 84 -4.21 7.58 16.81
N GLU A 85 -4.89 6.65 17.49
CA GLU A 85 -5.24 6.81 18.90
C GLU A 85 -4.00 7.06 19.77
N TYR A 86 -2.97 6.22 19.63
CA TYR A 86 -1.78 6.29 20.46
C TYR A 86 -0.92 7.52 20.15
N ALA A 87 -0.74 7.84 18.86
CA ALA A 87 0.04 8.99 18.44
C ALA A 87 -0.61 10.31 18.89
N THR A 88 -1.93 10.43 18.75
CA THR A 88 -2.67 11.63 19.17
C THR A 88 -2.58 11.84 20.68
N LYS A 89 -2.80 10.78 21.47
CA LYS A 89 -2.70 10.87 22.93
C LYS A 89 -1.28 11.16 23.41
N LEU A 90 -0.26 10.65 22.72
CA LEU A 90 1.12 11.02 23.02
C LEU A 90 1.34 12.50 22.71
N ALA A 91 0.93 12.96 21.52
CA ALA A 91 1.05 14.35 21.08
C ALA A 91 0.38 15.35 22.03
N GLU A 92 -0.80 15.03 22.57
CA GLU A 92 -1.51 15.86 23.56
C GLU A 92 -0.75 16.05 24.87
N ASN A 93 0.06 15.07 25.28
CA ASN A 93 0.76 15.06 26.57
C ASN A 93 2.26 15.34 26.46
N TYR A 94 2.79 15.44 25.24
CA TYR A 94 4.21 15.58 25.00
C TYR A 94 4.66 17.03 25.14
N GLN A 95 5.74 17.25 25.90
CA GLN A 95 6.35 18.56 26.14
C GLN A 95 7.72 18.68 25.46
N GLY A 96 7.86 18.14 24.26
CA GLY A 96 9.11 18.24 23.50
C GLY A 96 9.24 19.53 22.70
N ASN A 97 10.42 19.71 22.11
CA ASN A 97 10.71 20.85 21.25
C ASN A 97 10.09 20.67 19.86
N VAL A 98 9.57 21.77 19.31
CA VAL A 98 9.11 21.81 17.91
C VAL A 98 10.28 21.49 16.98
N VAL A 99 10.05 20.60 16.02
CA VAL A 99 11.03 20.23 14.99
C VAL A 99 11.31 21.44 14.10
N LYS A 100 12.56 21.92 14.09
CA LYS A 100 13.00 23.03 13.24
C LYS A 100 13.69 22.49 12.00
N ASN A 101 12.92 22.28 10.94
CA ASN A 101 13.45 21.89 9.63
C ASN A 101 12.58 22.51 8.52
N GLU A 102 13.22 23.12 7.51
CA GLU A 102 12.54 23.82 6.42
C GLU A 102 11.70 22.85 5.57
N ARG A 103 12.33 21.80 5.00
CA ARG A 103 11.64 20.74 4.22
C ARG A 103 10.45 20.15 4.98
N PHE A 104 10.60 19.90 6.28
CA PHE A 104 9.53 19.37 7.11
C PHE A 104 8.34 20.33 7.24
N SER A 105 8.64 21.61 7.47
CA SER A 105 7.61 22.66 7.58
C SER A 105 6.89 22.85 6.25
N GLU A 106 7.64 22.87 5.14
CA GLU A 106 7.08 22.94 3.78
C GLU A 106 6.21 21.73 3.46
N PHE A 107 6.61 20.53 3.86
CA PHE A 107 5.82 19.32 3.69
C PHE A 107 4.48 19.40 4.45
N ILE A 108 4.48 19.88 5.69
CA ILE A 108 3.25 20.08 6.48
C ILE A 108 2.33 21.09 5.79
N GLU A 109 2.85 22.23 5.34
CA GLU A 109 2.04 23.23 4.63
C GLU A 109 1.51 22.71 3.28
N HIS A 110 2.30 21.92 2.56
CA HIS A 110 1.87 21.21 1.36
C HIS A 110 0.69 20.26 1.65
N LEU A 111 0.74 19.49 2.75
CA LEU A 111 -0.37 18.65 3.17
C LEU A 111 -1.61 19.48 3.49
N LYS A 112 -1.45 20.57 4.23
CA LYS A 112 -2.56 21.48 4.57
C LYS A 112 -3.21 22.10 3.34
N ARG A 113 -2.43 22.39 2.31
CA ARG A 113 -2.95 22.93 1.04
C ARG A 113 -3.74 21.89 0.25
N ASN A 114 -3.20 20.68 0.09
CA ASN A 114 -3.73 19.70 -0.86
C ASN A 114 -4.82 18.79 -0.29
N TYR A 115 -4.87 18.61 1.04
CA TYR A 115 -5.82 17.71 1.71
C TYR A 115 -6.97 18.41 2.42
N ASN A 116 -7.02 19.74 2.43
CA ASN A 116 -8.02 20.47 3.18
C ASN A 116 -9.37 20.57 2.44
N ILE A 117 -10.39 19.89 2.95
CA ILE A 117 -11.78 20.04 2.53
C ILE A 117 -12.55 20.81 3.61
N ASP A 118 -12.93 22.05 3.31
CA ASP A 118 -13.78 22.86 4.20
C ASP A 118 -13.28 22.90 5.66
N GLY A 119 -11.97 23.06 5.85
CA GLY A 119 -11.32 23.12 7.17
C GLY A 119 -11.07 21.77 7.84
N SER A 120 -11.32 20.64 7.16
CA SER A 120 -11.14 19.29 7.71
C SER A 120 -9.70 18.99 8.13
N ILE A 121 -8.73 19.73 7.60
CA ILE A 121 -7.31 19.53 7.92
C ILE A 121 -6.99 19.74 9.40
N ASN A 122 -7.66 20.70 10.05
CA ASN A 122 -7.44 21.00 11.48
C ASN A 122 -7.92 19.87 12.40
N GLU A 123 -8.79 18.99 11.87
CA GLU A 123 -9.34 17.83 12.56
C GLU A 123 -8.61 16.54 12.16
N TRP A 124 -7.64 16.61 11.25
CA TRP A 124 -6.89 15.44 10.80
C TRP A 124 -5.72 15.17 11.74
N SER A 125 -5.83 14.11 12.53
CA SER A 125 -4.84 13.78 13.57
C SER A 125 -3.44 13.57 13.02
N PHE A 126 -3.30 13.12 11.76
CA PHE A 126 -2.00 12.94 11.12
C PHE A 126 -1.17 14.23 11.07
N VAL A 127 -1.79 15.33 10.62
CA VAL A 127 -1.09 16.64 10.53
C VAL A 127 -0.77 17.16 11.92
N ASN A 128 -1.71 17.08 12.86
CA ASN A 128 -1.51 17.52 14.23
C ASN A 128 -0.37 16.74 14.93
N VAL A 129 -0.28 15.44 14.68
CA VAL A 129 0.80 14.58 15.20
C VAL A 129 2.15 14.91 14.54
N LEU A 130 2.16 15.19 13.23
CA LEU A 130 3.37 15.62 12.54
C LEU A 130 3.88 16.97 13.06
N GLU A 131 3.00 17.93 13.34
CA GLU A 131 3.41 19.23 13.90
C GLU A 131 4.09 19.10 15.27
N MET A 132 3.78 18.04 16.03
CA MET A 132 4.47 17.68 17.28
C MET A 132 5.79 16.93 17.05
N GLY A 133 6.19 16.71 15.80
CA GLY A 133 7.42 16.02 15.44
C GLY A 133 7.31 14.51 15.51
N PHE A 134 6.12 13.93 15.32
CA PHE A 134 5.94 12.48 15.31
C PHE A 134 5.50 11.99 13.93
N GLY A 135 6.13 10.93 13.45
CA GLY A 135 5.75 10.26 12.22
C GLY A 135 4.61 9.28 12.44
N MET A 136 3.78 9.14 11.42
CA MET A 136 2.81 8.06 11.33
C MET A 136 2.86 7.42 9.97
N HIS A 137 2.74 6.09 9.91
CA HIS A 137 2.79 5.41 8.64
C HIS A 137 1.92 4.14 8.62
N HIS A 138 1.04 4.08 7.63
CA HIS A 138 0.28 2.87 7.32
C HIS A 138 0.14 2.69 5.81
N GLY A 139 0.10 1.44 5.36
CA GLY A 139 0.13 1.11 3.93
C GLY A 139 -1.04 1.64 3.09
N LYS A 140 -2.07 2.25 3.69
CA LYS A 140 -3.12 2.95 2.95
C LYS A 140 -2.80 4.42 2.61
N MET A 141 -1.80 5.06 3.23
CA MET A 141 -1.45 6.45 2.89
C MET A 141 -1.00 6.57 1.43
N PRO A 142 -1.07 7.77 0.82
CA PRO A 142 -0.42 8.04 -0.47
C PRO A 142 1.07 7.67 -0.46
N LYS A 143 1.59 7.10 -1.55
CA LYS A 143 2.98 6.62 -1.63
C LYS A 143 4.00 7.72 -1.34
N TYR A 144 3.77 8.93 -1.82
CA TYR A 144 4.70 10.05 -1.61
C TYR A 144 4.76 10.46 -0.13
N ILE A 145 3.62 10.47 0.58
CA ILE A 145 3.57 10.71 2.03
C ILE A 145 4.32 9.61 2.77
N GLN A 146 4.09 8.33 2.41
CA GLN A 146 4.82 7.20 3.01
C GLN A 146 6.34 7.37 2.87
N LYS A 147 6.80 7.69 1.65
CA LYS A 147 8.22 7.89 1.34
C LYS A 147 8.80 9.07 2.14
N GLU A 148 8.14 10.22 2.10
CA GLU A 148 8.62 11.43 2.80
C GLU A 148 8.72 11.21 4.31
N ILE A 149 7.71 10.60 4.95
CA ILE A 149 7.75 10.27 6.38
C ILE A 149 8.92 9.34 6.72
N LEU A 150 9.17 8.33 5.89
CA LEU A 150 10.29 7.40 6.10
C LEU A 150 11.64 8.07 5.90
N ASP A 151 11.78 8.92 4.88
CA ASP A 151 13.01 9.67 4.60
C ASP A 151 13.32 10.63 5.76
N LEU A 152 12.34 11.42 6.21
CA LEU A 152 12.49 12.33 7.34
C LEU A 152 12.86 11.59 8.64
N PHE A 153 12.26 10.43 8.89
CA PHE A 153 12.61 9.57 10.03
C PHE A 153 14.05 9.05 9.92
N ASN A 154 14.45 8.57 8.73
CA ASN A 154 15.77 8.01 8.48
C ASN A 154 16.88 9.07 8.53
N GLU A 155 16.58 10.29 8.11
CA GLU A 155 17.43 11.49 8.22
C GLU A 155 17.50 12.04 9.66
N GLY A 156 16.67 11.52 10.57
CA GLY A 156 16.66 11.93 11.99
C GLY A 156 15.98 13.27 12.24
N ILE A 157 15.14 13.75 11.30
CA ILE A 157 14.34 14.98 11.47
C ILE A 157 13.36 14.82 12.63
N PHE A 158 12.80 13.62 12.79
CA PHE A 158 12.11 13.20 14.00
C PHE A 158 12.48 11.76 14.39
N ASN A 159 12.28 11.42 15.66
CA ASN A 159 12.74 10.15 16.23
C ASN A 159 11.64 9.15 16.55
N LEU A 160 10.36 9.53 16.49
CA LEU A 160 9.24 8.64 16.80
C LEU A 160 8.40 8.37 15.56
N LEU A 161 8.16 7.10 15.25
CA LEU A 161 7.34 6.68 14.11
C LEU A 161 6.33 5.62 14.54
N PHE A 162 5.04 5.95 14.50
CA PHE A 162 3.95 5.01 14.72
C PHE A 162 3.63 4.26 13.42
N CYS A 163 3.62 2.93 13.46
CA CYS A 163 3.40 2.13 12.27
C CYS A 163 2.49 0.92 12.48
N THR A 164 2.04 0.35 11.35
CA THR A 164 1.42 -0.98 11.29
C THR A 164 2.40 -1.99 10.68
N SER A 165 2.01 -3.25 10.54
CA SER A 165 2.83 -4.34 9.98
C SER A 165 3.44 -4.06 8.61
N THR A 166 2.84 -3.16 7.82
CA THR A 166 3.33 -2.82 6.46
C THR A 166 4.75 -2.22 6.40
N ILE A 167 5.29 -1.63 7.47
CA ILE A 167 6.70 -1.17 7.50
C ILE A 167 7.66 -2.31 7.83
N VAL A 168 7.18 -3.29 8.58
CA VAL A 168 7.98 -4.40 9.10
C VAL A 168 8.36 -5.37 7.97
N GLU A 169 7.63 -5.35 6.86
CA GLU A 169 7.84 -6.19 5.68
C GLU A 169 8.40 -5.32 4.54
N GLY A 170 9.72 -5.16 4.46
CA GLY A 170 10.39 -4.67 3.23
C GLY A 170 10.89 -3.23 3.18
N VAL A 171 10.88 -2.46 4.28
CA VAL A 171 11.36 -1.07 4.31
C VAL A 171 12.67 -0.90 5.09
N ASN A 172 13.60 -0.12 4.55
CA ASN A 172 14.88 0.18 5.18
C ASN A 172 14.74 1.37 6.17
N THR A 173 14.43 1.10 7.45
CA THR A 173 14.32 2.11 8.53
C THR A 173 15.48 2.14 9.54
N ASN A 174 16.12 3.29 9.80
CA ASN A 174 17.24 3.49 10.74
C ASN A 174 16.89 3.36 12.25
N ALA A 175 15.82 2.63 12.57
CA ALA A 175 15.33 2.44 13.93
C ALA A 175 16.34 1.72 14.83
N LYS A 176 16.57 2.30 16.01
CA LYS A 176 17.36 1.69 17.09
C LYS A 176 16.47 0.88 18.02
N ASN A 177 15.24 1.37 18.22
CA ASN A 177 14.29 0.79 19.15
C ASN A 177 12.98 0.42 18.46
N MET A 178 12.36 -0.64 18.95
CA MET A 178 11.05 -1.12 18.51
C MET A 178 10.12 -1.27 19.72
N VAL A 179 9.09 -0.45 19.84
CA VAL A 179 8.05 -0.61 20.87
C VAL A 179 6.87 -1.39 20.30
N VAL A 180 6.63 -2.59 20.81
CA VAL A 180 5.52 -3.46 20.39
C VAL A 180 4.33 -3.23 21.33
N LEU A 181 3.31 -2.53 20.83
CA LEU A 181 2.17 -2.08 21.63
C LEU A 181 1.03 -3.11 21.75
N ASN A 182 0.95 -4.04 20.81
CA ASN A 182 -0.15 -5.00 20.72
C ASN A 182 0.34 -6.38 20.27
N HIS A 183 -0.27 -7.44 20.80
CA HIS A 183 -0.02 -8.83 20.43
C HIS A 183 -0.84 -9.33 19.20
N SER A 184 -1.38 -8.41 18.40
CA SER A 184 -2.24 -8.71 17.26
C SER A 184 -1.85 -7.96 15.98
N LYS A 185 -2.27 -8.51 14.84
CA LYS A 185 -2.23 -7.93 13.49
C LYS A 185 -3.68 -7.85 12.99
N GLY A 186 -4.30 -6.69 13.15
CA GLY A 186 -5.74 -6.53 12.93
C GLY A 186 -6.55 -7.30 13.97
N THR A 187 -7.38 -8.25 13.53
CA THR A 187 -8.20 -9.09 14.41
C THR A 187 -7.54 -10.43 14.77
N LYS A 188 -6.42 -10.78 14.16
CA LYS A 188 -5.69 -12.03 14.40
C LYS A 188 -4.53 -11.78 15.36
N GLU A 189 -4.15 -12.77 16.17
CA GLU A 189 -2.91 -12.72 16.94
C GLU A 189 -1.69 -12.66 15.99
N LEU A 190 -0.58 -12.11 16.48
CA LEU A 190 0.68 -12.20 15.77
C LEU A 190 1.12 -13.66 15.65
N THR A 191 1.70 -14.04 14.52
CA THR A 191 2.47 -15.28 14.44
C THR A 191 3.87 -15.06 15.03
N VAL A 192 4.57 -16.14 15.40
CA VAL A 192 5.98 -16.06 15.83
C VAL A 192 6.83 -15.41 14.74
N PHE A 193 6.55 -15.75 13.47
CA PHE A 193 7.21 -15.14 12.32
C PHE A 193 6.95 -13.63 12.22
N ASP A 194 5.69 -13.18 12.34
CA ASP A 194 5.37 -11.75 12.38
C ASP A 194 6.12 -11.05 13.52
N PHE A 195 6.12 -11.63 14.72
CA PHE A 195 6.78 -11.07 15.89
C PHE A 195 8.30 -10.92 15.69
N LYS A 196 8.97 -11.98 15.22
CA LYS A 196 10.42 -11.95 14.92
C LYS A 196 10.75 -10.94 13.82
N ASN A 197 9.90 -10.78 12.81
CA ASN A 197 10.06 -9.72 11.81
C ASN A 197 9.95 -8.32 12.41
N ILE A 198 8.99 -8.10 13.33
CA ILE A 198 8.79 -6.80 14.01
C ILE A 198 10.02 -6.45 14.84
N ILE A 199 10.41 -7.30 15.79
CA ILE A 199 11.55 -7.02 16.67
C ILE A 199 12.88 -6.99 15.92
N GLY A 200 12.95 -7.69 14.77
CA GLY A 200 14.09 -7.70 13.86
C GLY A 200 14.48 -6.31 13.34
N ARG A 201 13.52 -5.37 13.31
CA ARG A 201 13.73 -3.96 12.89
C ARG A 201 14.46 -3.11 13.92
N ALA A 202 14.60 -3.59 15.16
CA ALA A 202 15.41 -2.93 16.17
C ALA A 202 16.91 -3.20 15.95
N GLY A 203 17.66 -2.11 15.75
CA GLY A 203 19.10 -2.18 15.52
C GLY A 203 19.44 -2.52 14.07
N ARG A 204 20.68 -2.21 13.68
CA ARG A 204 21.17 -2.40 12.32
C ARG A 204 22.63 -2.75 12.31
N TYR A 205 22.96 -3.84 11.61
CA TYR A 205 24.34 -4.17 11.33
C TYR A 205 25.08 -2.97 10.70
N TYR A 206 26.32 -2.73 11.12
CA TYR A 206 27.16 -1.56 10.77
C TYR A 206 26.70 -0.16 11.21
N HIS A 207 25.49 0.02 11.75
CA HIS A 207 25.03 1.34 12.22
C HIS A 207 24.74 1.38 13.73
N ASN A 208 24.01 0.38 14.24
CA ASN A 208 23.63 0.26 15.64
C ASN A 208 23.75 -1.20 16.07
N PHE A 209 24.87 -1.54 16.73
CA PHE A 209 25.19 -2.91 17.16
C PHE A 209 24.23 -3.48 18.21
N VAL A 210 23.61 -2.59 19.01
CA VAL A 210 22.62 -2.93 20.03
C VAL A 210 21.27 -2.32 19.65
N GLY A 211 20.29 -3.17 19.37
CA GLY A 211 18.88 -2.81 19.23
C GLY A 211 18.12 -3.07 20.53
N ARG A 212 17.01 -2.36 20.76
CA ARG A 212 16.11 -2.63 21.88
C ARG A 212 14.69 -2.87 21.39
N TYR A 213 13.98 -3.82 21.99
CA TYR A 213 12.55 -3.97 21.75
C TYR A 213 11.77 -3.99 23.05
N PHE A 214 10.75 -3.14 23.10
CA PHE A 214 9.93 -2.91 24.29
C PHE A 214 8.61 -3.66 24.12
N LEU A 215 8.32 -4.56 25.05
CA LEU A 215 7.05 -5.26 25.13
C LEU A 215 6.14 -4.47 26.06
N VAL A 216 5.09 -3.86 25.52
CA VAL A 216 4.14 -3.06 26.32
C VAL A 216 2.96 -3.90 26.79
N ASP A 217 2.81 -5.12 26.26
CA ASP A 217 1.81 -6.10 26.66
C ASP A 217 2.50 -7.39 27.14
N LYS A 218 2.02 -7.96 28.24
CA LYS A 218 2.55 -9.22 28.80
C LYS A 218 2.31 -10.38 27.85
N GLU A 219 1.21 -10.36 27.09
CA GLU A 219 0.90 -11.41 26.11
C GLU A 219 1.94 -11.53 25.00
N LEU A 220 2.81 -10.54 24.80
CA LEU A 220 3.88 -10.62 23.82
C LEU A 220 5.03 -11.55 24.23
N GLU A 221 5.20 -11.80 25.54
CA GLU A 221 6.28 -12.65 26.07
C GLU A 221 6.14 -14.10 25.56
N LYS A 222 4.92 -14.56 25.27
CA LYS A 222 4.66 -15.91 24.75
C LYS A 222 5.35 -16.17 23.40
N PHE A 223 5.48 -15.16 22.55
CA PHE A 223 6.10 -15.31 21.23
C PHE A 223 7.62 -15.42 21.29
N GLU A 224 8.25 -14.92 22.35
CA GLU A 224 9.70 -15.04 22.53
C GLU A 224 10.10 -16.48 22.87
N HIS A 225 9.26 -17.18 23.64
CA HIS A 225 9.52 -18.52 24.14
C HIS A 225 8.98 -19.65 23.25
N THR A 226 8.43 -19.32 22.07
CA THR A 226 7.90 -20.31 21.14
C THR A 226 8.96 -20.69 20.10
N GLU A 227 9.36 -21.97 20.05
CA GLU A 227 10.36 -22.50 19.10
C GLU A 227 9.75 -22.97 17.77
N ASP A 228 8.43 -22.96 17.63
CA ASP A 228 7.75 -23.60 16.51
C ASP A 228 7.72 -22.69 15.26
N LEU A 229 8.73 -22.85 14.41
CA LEU A 229 8.79 -22.31 13.04
C LEU A 229 8.55 -23.43 12.03
N THR A 230 7.42 -24.13 12.13
CA THR A 230 7.01 -25.08 11.10
C THR A 230 6.56 -24.32 9.84
N LEU A 231 7.34 -24.45 8.75
CA LEU A 231 6.94 -23.98 7.42
C LEU A 231 5.95 -25.00 6.82
N ASN A 232 4.66 -24.64 6.77
CA ASN A 232 3.68 -25.45 6.06
C ASN A 232 3.72 -25.16 4.55
N PHE A 233 4.06 -26.16 3.74
CA PHE A 233 3.98 -26.09 2.30
C PHE A 233 2.60 -26.58 1.83
N VAL A 234 1.69 -25.64 1.64
CA VAL A 234 0.25 -25.89 1.38
C VAL A 234 0.01 -26.86 0.21
N THR A 235 0.86 -26.88 -0.82
CA THR A 235 0.70 -27.77 -1.98
C THR A 235 0.87 -29.26 -1.66
N TYR A 236 1.65 -29.58 -0.62
CA TYR A 236 1.88 -30.95 -0.15
C TYR A 236 1.00 -31.33 1.06
N ASP A 237 0.13 -30.43 1.49
CA ASP A 237 -0.85 -30.68 2.55
C ASP A 237 -2.07 -31.42 1.97
N ASP A 238 -2.79 -32.16 2.82
CA ASP A 238 -4.03 -32.84 2.48
C ASP A 238 -5.24 -31.89 2.49
N GLN A 239 -5.02 -30.61 2.82
CA GLN A 239 -6.04 -29.57 2.67
C GLN A 239 -6.35 -29.30 1.19
N GLU A 240 -7.65 -29.19 0.90
CA GLU A 240 -8.12 -28.79 -0.43
C GLU A 240 -7.67 -27.37 -0.76
N LEU A 241 -6.99 -27.22 -1.89
CA LEU A 241 -6.46 -25.94 -2.37
C LEU A 241 -7.55 -25.11 -3.07
N ASP A 242 -7.39 -23.77 -3.12
CA ASP A 242 -8.26 -22.95 -3.95
C ASP A 242 -8.11 -23.35 -5.43
N PRO A 243 -9.21 -23.35 -6.21
CA PRO A 243 -9.20 -23.57 -7.66
C PRO A 243 -8.05 -22.91 -8.42
N VAL A 244 -7.69 -21.66 -8.09
CA VAL A 244 -6.57 -20.95 -8.73
C VAL A 244 -5.25 -21.65 -8.44
N ASP A 245 -4.99 -22.01 -7.19
CA ASP A 245 -3.75 -22.67 -6.79
C ASP A 245 -3.64 -24.06 -7.42
N ILE A 246 -4.75 -24.82 -7.50
CA ILE A 246 -4.80 -26.12 -8.17
C ILE A 246 -4.46 -25.98 -9.66
N ASP A 247 -5.09 -25.02 -10.34
CA ASP A 247 -4.91 -24.83 -11.79
C ASP A 247 -3.47 -24.43 -12.12
N ASN A 248 -2.82 -23.64 -11.27
CA ASN A 248 -1.44 -23.17 -11.44
C ASN A 248 -0.36 -24.14 -10.92
N SER A 249 -0.69 -25.11 -10.07
CA SER A 249 0.29 -26.03 -9.49
C SER A 249 0.67 -27.16 -10.46
N GLU A 250 1.91 -27.61 -10.41
CA GLU A 250 2.31 -28.82 -11.13
C GLU A 250 1.66 -30.07 -10.53
N TYR A 251 1.21 -30.99 -11.37
CA TYR A 251 0.52 -32.21 -10.92
C TYR A 251 1.36 -33.03 -9.92
N MET A 252 2.68 -33.02 -10.08
CA MET A 252 3.61 -33.77 -9.23
C MET A 252 3.95 -33.07 -7.91
N ASP A 253 3.51 -31.82 -7.71
CA ASP A 253 3.72 -31.04 -6.49
C ASP A 253 2.48 -31.00 -5.58
N LEU A 254 1.43 -31.74 -5.95
CA LEU A 254 0.18 -31.83 -5.22
C LEU A 254 0.09 -33.11 -4.38
N SER A 255 -0.61 -33.04 -3.24
CA SER A 255 -1.11 -34.23 -2.53
C SER A 255 -2.07 -35.03 -3.41
N ASP A 256 -2.30 -36.30 -3.08
CA ASP A 256 -3.13 -37.18 -3.93
C ASP A 256 -4.60 -36.72 -4.00
N ILE A 257 -5.10 -36.08 -2.93
CA ILE A 257 -6.41 -35.41 -2.93
C ILE A 257 -6.43 -34.31 -3.99
N ASN A 258 -5.45 -33.40 -3.96
CA ASN A 258 -5.39 -32.26 -4.87
C ASN A 258 -5.07 -32.67 -6.32
N LYS A 259 -4.34 -33.76 -6.55
CA LYS A 259 -4.17 -34.37 -7.90
C LYS A 259 -5.49 -34.79 -8.51
N ASN A 260 -6.33 -35.48 -7.74
CA ASN A 260 -7.65 -35.92 -8.20
C ASN A 260 -8.55 -34.71 -8.50
N LEU A 261 -8.48 -33.64 -7.71
CA LEU A 261 -9.20 -32.40 -7.98
C LEU A 261 -8.70 -31.72 -9.26
N LYS A 262 -7.38 -31.61 -9.45
CA LYS A 262 -6.79 -31.05 -10.68
C LYS A 262 -7.28 -31.80 -11.93
N HIS A 263 -7.21 -33.13 -11.92
CA HIS A 263 -7.69 -33.95 -13.03
C HIS A 263 -9.18 -33.72 -13.34
N LYS A 264 -10.04 -33.67 -12.32
CA LYS A 264 -11.49 -33.39 -12.51
C LYS A 264 -11.73 -32.03 -13.16
N ARG A 265 -10.97 -31.00 -12.76
CA ARG A 265 -11.06 -29.66 -13.32
C ARG A 265 -10.58 -29.62 -14.78
N GLU A 266 -9.46 -30.28 -15.07
CA GLU A 266 -8.92 -30.38 -16.43
C GLU A 266 -9.90 -31.05 -17.40
N GLU A 267 -10.63 -32.09 -16.97
CA GLU A 267 -11.72 -32.68 -17.76
C GLU A 267 -12.85 -31.69 -18.04
N GLN A 268 -13.29 -30.93 -17.03
CA GLN A 268 -14.33 -29.90 -17.21
C GLN A 268 -13.90 -28.80 -18.20
N PHE A 269 -12.62 -28.43 -18.19
CA PHE A 269 -12.10 -27.37 -19.06
C PHE A 269 -12.03 -27.76 -20.53
N LYS A 270 -12.13 -29.05 -20.88
CA LYS A 270 -12.17 -29.48 -22.29
C LYS A 270 -13.43 -28.98 -23.02
N GLU A 271 -14.50 -28.67 -22.29
CA GLU A 271 -15.75 -28.13 -22.84
C GLU A 271 -15.73 -26.59 -22.99
N TYR A 272 -14.67 -25.93 -22.51
CA TYR A 272 -14.59 -24.48 -22.49
C TYR A 272 -14.20 -23.92 -23.85
N LEU A 273 -14.71 -22.72 -24.17
CA LEU A 273 -14.27 -21.96 -25.33
C LEU A 273 -12.93 -21.25 -25.06
N LEU A 274 -12.66 -20.98 -23.79
CA LEU A 274 -11.41 -20.41 -23.30
C LEU A 274 -10.25 -21.40 -23.49
N THR A 275 -9.20 -20.97 -24.19
CA THR A 275 -7.99 -21.76 -24.37
C THR A 275 -7.00 -21.57 -23.22
N ASN A 276 -6.05 -22.51 -23.09
CA ASN A 276 -4.95 -22.40 -22.14
C ASN A 276 -4.13 -21.11 -22.34
N ASP A 277 -3.78 -20.76 -23.58
CA ASP A 277 -3.02 -19.55 -23.90
C ASP A 277 -3.69 -18.25 -23.43
N ILE A 278 -5.03 -18.22 -23.43
CA ILE A 278 -5.79 -17.05 -22.96
C ILE A 278 -5.88 -17.06 -21.43
N TYR A 279 -6.08 -18.23 -20.83
CA TYR A 279 -6.08 -18.39 -19.38
C TYR A 279 -4.74 -17.97 -18.74
N GLU A 280 -3.60 -18.36 -19.33
CA GLU A 280 -2.27 -18.04 -18.79
C GLU A 280 -2.04 -16.53 -18.61
N LYS A 281 -2.62 -15.70 -19.48
CA LYS A 281 -2.56 -14.23 -19.36
C LYS A 281 -3.25 -13.69 -18.10
N ASN A 282 -4.16 -14.47 -17.50
CA ASN A 282 -4.93 -14.10 -16.31
C ASN A 282 -4.94 -15.22 -15.27
N ARG A 283 -3.84 -15.98 -15.15
CA ARG A 283 -3.77 -17.21 -14.34
C ARG A 283 -4.12 -17.05 -12.86
N LEU A 284 -4.09 -15.83 -12.33
CA LEU A 284 -4.49 -15.47 -10.96
C LEU A 284 -6.02 -15.22 -10.81
N ILE A 285 -6.80 -15.58 -11.82
CA ILE A 285 -8.26 -15.45 -11.86
C ILE A 285 -8.85 -16.81 -12.26
N LYS A 286 -9.84 -17.27 -11.48
CA LYS A 286 -10.56 -18.55 -11.69
C LYS A 286 -10.96 -18.72 -13.14
N ARG A 287 -10.62 -19.87 -13.73
CA ARG A 287 -10.83 -20.16 -15.16
C ARG A 287 -12.32 -20.07 -15.53
N GLU A 288 -13.20 -20.48 -14.63
CA GLU A 288 -14.66 -20.40 -14.75
C GLU A 288 -15.14 -18.96 -14.94
N TYR A 289 -14.53 -18.00 -14.24
CA TYR A 289 -14.93 -16.58 -14.35
C TYR A 289 -14.57 -16.02 -15.73
N GLN A 290 -13.42 -16.43 -16.27
CA GLN A 290 -12.98 -16.05 -17.60
C GLN A 290 -13.89 -16.65 -18.69
N GLU A 291 -14.29 -17.91 -18.53
CA GLU A 291 -15.23 -18.60 -19.43
C GLU A 291 -16.63 -17.96 -19.40
N ILE A 292 -17.16 -17.62 -18.22
CA ILE A 292 -18.44 -16.91 -18.06
C ILE A 292 -18.40 -15.56 -18.81
N LEU A 293 -17.33 -14.79 -18.62
CA LEU A 293 -17.16 -13.50 -19.30
C LEU A 293 -17.09 -13.67 -20.82
N LEU A 294 -16.32 -14.67 -21.29
CA LEU A 294 -16.18 -14.97 -22.72
C LEU A 294 -17.53 -15.30 -23.34
N ARG A 295 -18.26 -16.25 -22.78
CA ARG A 295 -19.59 -16.65 -23.27
C ARG A 295 -20.57 -15.48 -23.26
N PHE A 296 -20.53 -14.65 -22.22
CA PHE A 296 -21.36 -13.45 -22.16
C PHE A 296 -21.08 -12.48 -23.32
N LEU A 297 -19.80 -12.20 -23.62
CA LEU A 297 -19.43 -11.30 -24.72
C LEU A 297 -19.77 -11.88 -26.11
N LEU A 298 -19.77 -13.20 -26.27
CA LEU A 298 -20.21 -13.86 -27.50
C LEU A 298 -21.73 -13.77 -27.69
N ASN A 299 -22.50 -13.86 -26.60
CA ASN A 299 -23.96 -13.91 -26.66
C ASN A 299 -24.65 -12.54 -26.55
N ASN A 300 -24.04 -11.55 -25.87
CA ASN A 300 -24.63 -10.24 -25.63
C ASN A 300 -24.16 -9.19 -26.64
N ASN A 301 -24.85 -9.11 -27.78
CA ASN A 301 -24.53 -8.14 -28.83
C ASN A 301 -24.67 -6.67 -28.37
N ILE A 302 -25.59 -6.37 -27.45
CA ILE A 302 -25.91 -4.99 -27.04
C ILE A 302 -24.72 -4.37 -26.31
N LEU A 303 -24.26 -5.01 -25.23
CA LEU A 303 -23.15 -4.49 -24.44
C LEU A 303 -21.81 -4.65 -25.13
N TYR A 304 -21.61 -5.75 -25.88
CA TYR A 304 -20.43 -5.92 -26.73
C TYR A 304 -20.30 -4.77 -27.73
N ASN A 305 -21.35 -4.49 -28.52
CA ASN A 305 -21.31 -3.40 -29.51
C ASN A 305 -21.25 -2.02 -28.85
N LYS A 306 -21.83 -1.85 -27.65
CA LYS A 306 -21.69 -0.61 -26.87
C LYS A 306 -20.22 -0.33 -26.54
N PHE A 307 -19.48 -1.32 -26.05
CA PHE A 307 -18.05 -1.15 -25.77
C PHE A 307 -17.23 -1.02 -27.06
N TYR A 308 -17.49 -1.87 -28.06
CA TYR A 308 -16.76 -1.86 -29.32
C TYR A 308 -16.77 -0.49 -30.02
N ARG A 309 -17.87 0.27 -29.90
CA ARG A 309 -17.96 1.64 -30.43
C ARG A 309 -16.96 2.63 -29.81
N TYR A 310 -16.52 2.41 -28.57
CA TYR A 310 -15.47 3.26 -27.97
C TYR A 310 -14.13 3.10 -28.69
N LEU A 311 -13.90 1.96 -29.33
CA LEU A 311 -12.66 1.68 -30.07
C LEU A 311 -12.60 2.37 -31.42
N SER A 312 -13.72 2.94 -31.89
CA SER A 312 -13.76 3.73 -33.13
C SER A 312 -13.15 5.12 -32.97
N TYR A 313 -12.80 5.53 -31.75
CA TYR A 313 -12.20 6.83 -31.46
C TYR A 313 -10.69 6.69 -31.18
N PRO A 314 -9.84 7.63 -31.64
CA PRO A 314 -8.38 7.51 -31.52
C PRO A 314 -7.87 7.51 -30.07
N ASP A 315 -8.55 8.24 -29.17
CA ASP A 315 -8.14 8.38 -27.78
C ASP A 315 -9.03 7.55 -26.86
N ILE A 316 -8.56 6.33 -26.58
CA ILE A 316 -9.22 5.41 -25.64
C ILE A 316 -9.21 5.96 -24.20
N LEU A 317 -8.20 6.73 -23.80
CA LEU A 317 -8.13 7.29 -22.44
C LEU A 317 -9.25 8.31 -22.21
N MET A 318 -9.54 9.14 -23.22
CA MET A 318 -10.68 10.06 -23.19
C MET A 318 -12.03 9.32 -23.06
N GLN A 319 -12.17 8.12 -23.64
CA GLN A 319 -13.39 7.32 -23.49
C GLN A 319 -13.64 6.93 -22.03
N PHE A 320 -12.59 6.66 -21.27
CA PHE A 320 -12.71 6.30 -19.85
C PHE A 320 -12.82 7.52 -18.94
N THR A 321 -12.01 8.54 -19.18
CA THR A 321 -11.91 9.72 -18.30
C THR A 321 -13.08 10.70 -18.50
N THR A 322 -13.49 10.95 -19.75
CA THR A 322 -14.56 11.92 -20.06
C THR A 322 -15.90 11.24 -20.32
N TYR A 323 -15.91 10.14 -21.07
CA TYR A 323 -17.16 9.46 -21.47
C TYR A 323 -17.52 8.26 -20.59
N HIS A 324 -16.77 8.05 -19.50
CA HIS A 324 -17.02 7.04 -18.48
C HIS A 324 -17.24 5.62 -19.05
N ALA A 325 -16.44 5.21 -20.04
CA ALA A 325 -16.49 3.88 -20.66
C ALA A 325 -16.37 2.74 -19.65
N MET A 326 -15.76 2.97 -18.49
CA MET A 326 -15.71 2.04 -17.37
C MET A 326 -17.11 1.58 -16.93
N ASN A 327 -18.13 2.43 -17.04
CA ASN A 327 -19.51 2.07 -16.71
C ASN A 327 -20.00 0.90 -17.57
N THR A 328 -19.65 0.87 -18.86
CA THR A 328 -20.00 -0.24 -19.76
C THR A 328 -19.24 -1.51 -19.42
N VAL A 329 -17.96 -1.41 -19.05
CA VAL A 329 -17.19 -2.58 -18.57
C VAL A 329 -17.86 -3.15 -17.32
N LEU A 330 -18.19 -2.30 -16.35
CA LEU A 330 -18.86 -2.74 -15.12
C LEU A 330 -20.28 -3.30 -15.38
N ASP A 331 -21.03 -2.74 -16.33
CA ASP A 331 -22.31 -3.32 -16.79
C ASP A 331 -22.13 -4.75 -17.31
N ILE A 332 -21.07 -5.01 -18.08
CA ILE A 332 -20.78 -6.35 -18.62
C ILE A 332 -20.53 -7.33 -17.49
N PHE A 333 -19.70 -6.98 -16.49
CA PHE A 333 -19.44 -7.85 -15.34
C PHE A 333 -20.67 -8.05 -14.44
N GLU A 334 -21.52 -7.03 -14.28
CA GLU A 334 -22.79 -7.15 -13.56
C GLU A 334 -23.71 -8.16 -14.27
N LYS A 335 -23.91 -7.97 -15.57
CA LYS A 335 -24.86 -8.77 -16.35
C LYS A 335 -24.36 -10.17 -16.66
N SER A 336 -23.05 -10.41 -16.59
CA SER A 336 -22.48 -11.77 -16.63
C SER A 336 -22.57 -12.50 -15.29
N GLY A 337 -22.99 -11.84 -14.20
CA GLY A 337 -23.05 -12.41 -12.86
C GLY A 337 -21.70 -12.51 -12.15
N LEU A 338 -20.66 -11.83 -12.65
CA LEU A 338 -19.31 -11.85 -12.06
C LEU A 338 -19.12 -10.79 -10.97
N LEU A 339 -19.95 -9.75 -10.94
CA LEU A 339 -19.96 -8.72 -9.91
C LEU A 339 -21.38 -8.43 -9.43
N ASP A 340 -21.53 -8.21 -8.12
CA ASP A 340 -22.80 -7.79 -7.51
C ASP A 340 -23.18 -6.35 -7.91
N ALA A 341 -24.49 -6.09 -8.04
CA ALA A 341 -25.02 -4.79 -8.45
C ALA A 341 -24.65 -3.66 -7.47
N THR A 342 -24.52 -3.95 -6.18
CA THR A 342 -24.10 -2.97 -5.16
C THR A 342 -22.63 -2.58 -5.36
N ILE A 343 -21.77 -3.57 -5.64
CA ILE A 343 -20.35 -3.35 -5.93
C ILE A 343 -20.20 -2.53 -7.20
N VAL A 344 -20.94 -2.89 -8.26
CA VAL A 344 -20.93 -2.18 -9.55
C VAL A 344 -21.36 -0.73 -9.39
N ARG A 345 -22.47 -0.47 -8.66
CA ARG A 345 -22.93 0.89 -8.38
C ARG A 345 -21.85 1.72 -7.66
N ARG A 346 -21.21 1.12 -6.65
CA ARG A 346 -20.10 1.76 -5.93
C ARG A 346 -18.92 2.05 -6.85
N TYR A 347 -18.50 1.09 -7.67
CA TYR A 347 -17.33 1.24 -8.54
C TYR A 347 -17.57 2.28 -9.64
N LYS A 348 -18.79 2.37 -10.18
CA LYS A 348 -19.17 3.44 -11.11
C LYS A 348 -19.07 4.81 -10.46
N ALA A 349 -19.66 4.99 -9.27
CA ALA A 349 -19.61 6.26 -8.55
C ALA A 349 -18.16 6.68 -8.24
N VAL A 350 -17.35 5.75 -7.72
CA VAL A 350 -15.93 6.00 -7.40
C VAL A 350 -15.11 6.32 -8.65
N SER A 351 -15.24 5.53 -9.72
CA SER A 351 -14.53 5.72 -10.98
C SER A 351 -14.86 7.07 -11.63
N ASN A 352 -16.14 7.43 -11.70
CA ASN A 352 -16.57 8.70 -12.32
C ASN A 352 -16.11 9.89 -11.47
N THR A 353 -16.24 9.82 -10.15
CA THR A 353 -15.76 10.87 -9.23
C THR A 353 -14.25 11.07 -9.38
N TYR A 354 -13.48 9.98 -9.41
CA TYR A 354 -12.03 10.06 -9.56
C TYR A 354 -11.59 10.64 -10.92
N CYS A 355 -12.29 10.29 -12.01
CA CYS A 355 -11.99 10.85 -13.33
C CYS A 355 -12.26 12.35 -13.40
N ASN A 356 -13.31 12.83 -12.73
CA ASN A 356 -13.73 14.23 -12.78
C ASN A 356 -12.96 15.11 -11.79
N GLU A 357 -12.73 14.63 -10.57
CA GLU A 357 -12.26 15.43 -9.44
C GLU A 357 -11.00 14.87 -8.77
N GLY A 358 -10.44 13.76 -9.28
CA GLY A 358 -9.27 13.12 -8.69
C GLY A 358 -9.50 12.61 -7.27
N PHE A 359 -8.43 12.60 -6.47
CA PHE A 359 -8.53 12.21 -5.07
C PHE A 359 -9.37 13.21 -4.25
N HIS A 360 -9.30 14.50 -4.61
CA HIS A 360 -10.06 15.55 -3.95
C HIS A 360 -11.57 15.24 -3.92
N GLY A 361 -12.15 14.75 -5.02
CA GLY A 361 -13.57 14.36 -5.05
C GLY A 361 -13.88 13.17 -4.14
N LEU A 362 -13.00 12.18 -4.08
CA LEU A 362 -13.14 11.03 -3.17
C LEU A 362 -13.07 11.46 -1.70
N LEU A 363 -12.13 12.34 -1.36
CA LEU A 363 -11.99 12.87 -0.01
C LEU A 363 -13.20 13.72 0.37
N ARG A 364 -13.66 14.61 -0.51
CA ARG A 364 -14.85 15.44 -0.27
C ARG A 364 -16.07 14.60 0.08
N TYR A 365 -16.34 13.55 -0.70
CA TYR A 365 -17.45 12.63 -0.44
C TYR A 365 -17.40 12.02 0.98
N GLU A 366 -16.23 11.54 1.41
CA GLU A 366 -16.09 10.94 2.75
C GLU A 366 -16.19 11.98 3.87
N ILE A 367 -15.68 13.20 3.65
CA ILE A 367 -15.78 14.31 4.61
C ILE A 367 -17.22 14.78 4.76
N ASP A 368 -17.96 14.93 3.67
CA ASP A 368 -19.38 15.32 3.67
C ASP A 368 -20.22 14.28 4.43
N ASN A 369 -19.97 12.99 4.19
CA ASN A 369 -20.62 11.90 4.94
C ASN A 369 -20.27 11.93 6.43
N ALA A 370 -19.00 12.19 6.77
CA ALA A 370 -18.56 12.29 8.16
C ALA A 370 -19.23 13.46 8.91
N ARG A 371 -19.43 14.59 8.22
CA ARG A 371 -20.05 15.82 8.77
C ARG A 371 -21.58 15.78 8.76
N GLY A 372 -22.20 15.00 7.90
CA GLY A 372 -23.66 14.83 7.81
C GLY A 372 -24.30 14.13 9.03
N ASP A 373 -23.51 13.42 9.82
CA ASP A 373 -24.00 12.69 11.00
C ASP A 373 -23.67 13.42 12.34
N LYS A 374 -24.46 13.22 13.40
CA LYS A 374 -24.41 13.95 14.70
C LYS A 374 -23.17 13.77 15.64
N VAL A 375 -22.09 13.06 15.28
CA VAL A 375 -20.90 12.76 16.13
C VAL A 375 -19.58 13.15 15.44
N LYS A 376 -18.89 14.20 15.89
CA LYS A 376 -18.01 15.02 15.00
C LYS A 376 -16.55 14.55 14.78
N HIS A 377 -15.73 14.24 15.80
CA HIS A 377 -14.26 14.16 15.57
C HIS A 377 -13.66 12.80 15.16
N LYS A 378 -14.10 11.66 15.73
CA LYS A 378 -13.60 10.32 15.33
C LYS A 378 -13.89 9.95 13.86
N ARG A 379 -14.63 10.80 13.16
CA ARG A 379 -15.10 10.58 11.80
C ARG A 379 -14.21 11.20 10.74
N ILE A 380 -13.48 12.28 11.03
CA ILE A 380 -12.62 12.92 10.03
C ILE A 380 -11.40 12.05 9.72
N ASP A 381 -10.67 11.56 10.73
CA ASP A 381 -9.57 10.60 10.50
C ASP A 381 -10.03 9.35 9.73
N LYS A 382 -11.24 8.87 10.06
CA LYS A 382 -11.85 7.75 9.36
C LYS A 382 -12.17 8.11 7.91
N ALA A 383 -12.69 9.30 7.63
CA ALA A 383 -12.98 9.78 6.28
C ALA A 383 -11.70 9.86 5.42
N TYR A 384 -10.61 10.43 5.95
CA TYR A 384 -9.30 10.40 5.26
C TYR A 384 -8.85 8.97 4.97
N MET A 385 -8.91 8.09 5.97
CA MET A 385 -8.52 6.69 5.82
C MET A 385 -9.40 5.96 4.80
N ASP A 386 -10.71 6.19 4.80
CA ASP A 386 -11.67 5.55 3.90
C ASP A 386 -11.53 6.10 2.46
N ALA A 387 -11.19 7.38 2.28
CA ALA A 387 -10.85 7.98 0.99
C ALA A 387 -9.57 7.36 0.41
N PHE A 388 -8.50 7.31 1.21
CA PHE A 388 -7.24 6.67 0.81
C PHE A 388 -7.42 5.19 0.50
N LYS A 389 -8.22 4.48 1.30
CA LYS A 389 -8.56 3.08 1.07
C LYS A 389 -9.35 2.91 -0.23
N THR A 390 -10.30 3.79 -0.52
CA THR A 390 -11.07 3.77 -1.76
C THR A 390 -10.17 3.98 -2.97
N GLN A 391 -9.24 4.94 -2.92
CA GLN A 391 -8.25 5.12 -3.97
C GLN A 391 -7.40 3.84 -4.14
N LYS A 392 -6.76 3.36 -3.07
CA LYS A 392 -5.82 2.23 -3.18
C LYS A 392 -6.49 0.91 -3.56
N ASP A 393 -7.63 0.59 -2.94
CA ASP A 393 -8.27 -0.71 -3.12
C ASP A 393 -9.12 -0.77 -4.38
N ILE A 394 -9.84 0.31 -4.71
CA ILE A 394 -10.77 0.32 -5.84
C ILE A 394 -10.09 0.88 -7.08
N ILE A 395 -9.61 2.12 -7.03
CA ILE A 395 -9.03 2.83 -8.18
C ILE A 395 -7.71 2.18 -8.61
N GLU A 396 -6.75 2.04 -7.71
CA GLU A 396 -5.39 1.60 -8.06
C GLU A 396 -5.25 0.07 -8.23
N HIS A 397 -6.21 -0.73 -7.76
CA HIS A 397 -6.08 -2.19 -7.74
C HIS A 397 -7.25 -2.93 -8.41
N LYS A 398 -8.49 -2.74 -7.94
CA LYS A 398 -9.63 -3.53 -8.47
C LYS A 398 -10.01 -3.13 -9.89
N ILE A 399 -10.02 -1.83 -10.21
CA ILE A 399 -10.32 -1.35 -11.58
C ILE A 399 -9.29 -1.86 -12.59
N PRO A 400 -7.96 -1.68 -12.40
CA PRO A 400 -6.94 -2.23 -13.29
C PRO A 400 -7.05 -3.75 -13.47
N LYS A 401 -7.31 -4.50 -12.39
CA LYS A 401 -7.52 -5.96 -12.48
C LYS A 401 -8.74 -6.32 -13.34
N ILE A 402 -9.84 -5.56 -13.23
CA ILE A 402 -11.03 -5.75 -14.08
C ILE A 402 -10.70 -5.42 -15.54
N LEU A 403 -9.97 -4.32 -15.80
CA LEU A 403 -9.58 -3.91 -17.13
C LEU A 403 -8.64 -4.91 -17.81
N ALA A 404 -7.65 -5.45 -17.10
CA ALA A 404 -6.71 -6.45 -17.63
C ALA A 404 -7.42 -7.75 -18.05
N LEU A 405 -8.31 -8.26 -17.19
CA LEU A 405 -9.14 -9.41 -17.51
C LEU A 405 -10.06 -9.10 -18.71
N PHE A 406 -10.73 -7.95 -18.67
CA PHE A 406 -11.64 -7.54 -19.73
C PHE A 406 -10.93 -7.39 -21.08
N GLU A 407 -9.77 -6.73 -21.14
CA GLU A 407 -8.97 -6.56 -22.34
C GLU A 407 -8.64 -7.91 -22.99
N THR A 408 -8.16 -8.87 -22.19
CA THR A 408 -7.78 -10.20 -22.67
C THR A 408 -9.00 -10.95 -23.24
N ILE A 409 -10.08 -11.02 -22.47
CA ILE A 409 -11.26 -11.80 -22.85
C ILE A 409 -12.05 -11.12 -23.96
N PHE A 410 -12.13 -9.79 -23.99
CA PHE A 410 -12.75 -9.02 -25.06
C PHE A 410 -12.01 -9.16 -26.38
N SER A 411 -10.67 -9.18 -26.34
CA SER A 411 -9.85 -9.42 -27.53
C SER A 411 -10.11 -10.80 -28.12
N TYR A 412 -10.13 -11.82 -27.26
CA TYR A 412 -10.42 -13.18 -27.69
C TYR A 412 -11.86 -13.36 -28.19
N ALA A 413 -12.84 -12.76 -27.50
CA ALA A 413 -14.23 -12.74 -27.97
C ALA A 413 -14.37 -12.05 -29.33
N SER A 414 -13.65 -10.95 -29.57
CA SER A 414 -13.68 -10.24 -30.84
C SER A 414 -13.07 -11.07 -31.98
N LEU A 415 -11.99 -11.81 -31.71
CA LEU A 415 -11.41 -12.77 -32.63
C LEU A 415 -12.44 -13.83 -33.05
N LEU A 416 -13.12 -14.46 -32.08
CA LEU A 416 -14.16 -15.45 -32.33
C LEU A 416 -15.38 -14.87 -33.09
N ARG A 417 -15.68 -13.58 -32.86
CA ARG A 417 -16.73 -12.84 -33.59
C ARG A 417 -16.29 -12.30 -34.95
N ARG A 418 -15.06 -12.59 -35.38
CA ARG A 418 -14.47 -12.09 -36.64
C ARG A 418 -14.50 -10.56 -36.74
N LYS A 419 -14.29 -9.88 -35.62
CA LYS A 419 -14.18 -8.42 -35.52
C LYS A 419 -12.71 -8.04 -35.45
N THR A 420 -12.31 -7.05 -36.23
CA THR A 420 -10.95 -6.49 -36.18
C THR A 420 -10.81 -5.55 -34.98
N LEU A 421 -9.64 -5.58 -34.35
CA LEU A 421 -9.24 -4.71 -33.26
C LEU A 421 -7.89 -4.11 -33.65
N ASP A 422 -7.89 -2.90 -34.20
CA ASP A 422 -6.65 -2.24 -34.60
C ASP A 422 -5.98 -1.64 -33.37
N ASN A 423 -4.82 -2.17 -32.99
CA ASN A 423 -4.00 -1.71 -31.86
C ASN A 423 -4.77 -1.53 -30.53
N PHE A 424 -5.76 -2.39 -30.27
CA PHE A 424 -6.53 -2.34 -29.03
C PHE A 424 -5.65 -2.66 -27.83
N SER A 425 -5.57 -1.71 -26.90
CA SER A 425 -4.95 -1.92 -25.59
C SER A 425 -5.59 -1.01 -24.56
N LEU A 426 -5.80 -1.53 -23.34
CA LEU A 426 -6.25 -0.74 -22.20
C LEU A 426 -5.10 -0.36 -21.27
N SER A 427 -3.84 -0.63 -21.64
CA SER A 427 -2.68 -0.35 -20.78
C SER A 427 -2.58 1.12 -20.36
N LYS A 428 -2.85 2.07 -21.27
CA LYS A 428 -2.89 3.52 -20.92
C LYS A 428 -3.99 3.84 -19.90
N VAL A 429 -5.15 3.19 -20.02
CA VAL A 429 -6.29 3.38 -19.12
C VAL A 429 -6.01 2.76 -17.76
N SER A 430 -5.52 1.51 -17.73
CA SER A 430 -5.13 0.83 -16.49
C SER A 430 -4.07 1.64 -15.75
N ARG A 431 -3.05 2.14 -16.47
CA ARG A 431 -2.00 2.98 -15.90
C ARG A 431 -2.54 4.27 -15.32
N PHE A 432 -3.46 4.95 -15.99
CA PHE A 432 -4.13 6.13 -15.43
C PHE A 432 -4.84 5.81 -14.11
N TYR A 433 -5.52 4.67 -13.99
CA TYR A 433 -6.15 4.28 -12.73
C TYR A 433 -5.13 3.88 -11.65
N GLU A 434 -4.02 3.25 -12.02
CA GLU A 434 -2.95 2.85 -11.09
C GLU A 434 -2.14 4.03 -10.53
N THR A 435 -1.97 5.08 -11.34
CA THR A 435 -1.01 6.15 -11.07
C THR A 435 -1.67 7.54 -10.94
N GLY A 436 -2.82 7.73 -11.57
CA GLY A 436 -3.55 9.00 -11.63
C GLY A 436 -3.04 10.01 -12.65
N VAL A 437 -2.02 9.66 -13.44
CA VAL A 437 -1.37 10.56 -14.42
C VAL A 437 -1.70 10.17 -15.86
N LYS A 438 -1.61 11.14 -16.77
CA LYS A 438 -1.97 10.97 -18.19
C LYS A 438 -0.76 11.02 -19.13
N SER A 439 0.35 11.62 -18.69
CA SER A 439 1.57 11.84 -19.50
C SER A 439 2.72 10.91 -19.12
N TYR A 440 3.65 10.72 -20.05
CA TYR A 440 4.84 9.91 -19.80
C TYR A 440 5.72 10.49 -18.68
N ILE A 441 5.94 11.80 -18.67
CA ILE A 441 6.74 12.43 -17.62
C ILE A 441 6.04 12.39 -16.26
N GLY A 442 4.71 12.50 -16.22
CA GLY A 442 3.97 12.32 -14.98
C GLY A 442 4.30 10.99 -14.30
N GLU A 443 4.47 9.95 -15.10
CA GLU A 443 4.83 8.62 -14.58
C GLU A 443 6.24 8.61 -14.01
N GLN A 444 7.21 9.28 -14.66
CA GLN A 444 8.56 9.42 -14.12
C GLN A 444 8.55 10.19 -12.80
N LEU A 445 7.78 11.28 -12.72
CA LEU A 445 7.67 12.09 -11.51
C LEU A 445 7.11 11.29 -10.33
N ILE A 446 6.15 10.39 -10.55
CA ILE A 446 5.62 9.50 -9.51
C ILE A 446 6.73 8.64 -8.89
N GLU A 447 7.64 8.09 -9.68
CA GLU A 447 8.76 7.28 -9.18
C GLU A 447 9.70 8.09 -8.27
N PHE A 448 9.84 9.39 -8.54
CA PHE A 448 10.57 10.31 -7.66
C PHE A 448 9.81 10.68 -6.39
N GLY A 449 8.54 10.30 -6.27
CA GLY A 449 7.68 10.62 -5.12
C GLY A 449 6.95 11.95 -5.30
N PHE A 450 6.68 12.38 -6.53
CA PHE A 450 5.94 13.61 -6.78
C PHE A 450 4.43 13.42 -6.49
N PRO A 451 3.75 14.39 -5.84
CA PRO A 451 2.31 14.31 -5.60
C PRO A 451 1.51 14.26 -6.89
N VAL A 452 0.55 13.34 -6.99
CA VAL A 452 -0.28 13.15 -8.21
C VAL A 452 -1.06 14.42 -8.57
N ASP A 453 -1.60 15.13 -7.59
CA ASP A 453 -2.36 16.36 -7.85
C ASP A 453 -1.46 17.49 -8.38
N ALA A 454 -0.18 17.51 -7.99
CA ALA A 454 0.79 18.43 -8.57
C ALA A 454 1.08 18.10 -10.04
N ILE A 455 1.23 16.81 -10.37
CA ILE A 455 1.42 16.36 -11.75
C ILE A 455 0.20 16.71 -12.60
N LYS A 456 -1.01 16.49 -12.10
CA LYS A 456 -2.25 16.86 -12.81
C LYS A 456 -2.29 18.36 -13.11
N ARG A 457 -1.92 19.22 -12.15
CA ARG A 457 -1.80 20.67 -12.39
C ARG A 457 -0.81 21.00 -13.51
N ILE A 458 0.32 20.30 -13.58
CA ILE A 458 1.29 20.46 -14.67
C ILE A 458 0.66 20.01 -16.01
N GLU A 459 0.07 18.82 -16.06
CA GLU A 459 -0.54 18.23 -17.26
C GLU A 459 -1.69 19.08 -17.81
N ASP A 460 -2.59 19.54 -16.94
CA ASP A 460 -3.77 20.32 -17.33
C ASP A 460 -3.38 21.72 -17.86
N ASN A 461 -2.27 22.29 -17.40
CA ASN A 461 -1.71 23.54 -17.94
C ASN A 461 -0.77 23.33 -19.15
N ASN A 462 -0.39 22.09 -19.45
CA ASN A 462 0.57 21.74 -20.50
C ASN A 462 0.11 20.53 -21.32
N LEU A 463 -1.02 20.66 -22.02
CA LEU A 463 -1.67 19.57 -22.76
C LEU A 463 -0.77 18.86 -23.79
N ARG A 464 0.28 19.53 -24.27
CA ARG A 464 1.26 18.93 -25.20
C ARG A 464 1.98 17.73 -24.59
N LEU A 465 2.22 17.74 -23.27
CA LEU A 465 2.89 16.66 -22.53
C LEU A 465 2.16 15.31 -22.65
N LEU A 466 0.84 15.32 -22.87
CA LEU A 466 0.03 14.10 -22.98
C LEU A 466 0.38 13.25 -24.21
N SER A 467 0.95 13.87 -25.23
CA SER A 467 1.30 13.24 -26.52
C SER A 467 2.80 13.01 -26.71
N MET A 468 3.63 13.55 -25.81
CA MET A 468 5.08 13.51 -25.91
C MET A 468 5.65 12.18 -25.40
N ASP A 469 6.73 11.74 -26.03
CA ASP A 469 7.56 10.65 -25.51
C ASP A 469 8.49 11.14 -24.40
N ALA A 470 9.35 10.24 -23.90
CA ALA A 470 10.30 10.52 -22.84
C ALA A 470 11.20 11.73 -23.13
N SER A 471 11.86 11.73 -24.29
CA SER A 471 12.88 12.73 -24.62
C SER A 471 12.25 14.09 -24.90
N ALA A 472 11.12 14.10 -25.62
CA ALA A 472 10.38 15.32 -25.91
C ALA A 472 9.80 15.95 -24.63
N SER A 473 9.25 15.14 -23.73
CA SER A 473 8.67 15.63 -22.46
C SER A 473 9.74 16.24 -21.55
N GLN A 474 10.91 15.61 -21.45
CA GLN A 474 12.03 16.11 -20.64
C GLN A 474 12.53 17.46 -21.17
N LYS A 475 12.76 17.55 -22.48
CA LYS A 475 13.18 18.80 -23.12
C LYS A 475 12.14 19.90 -22.91
N TYR A 476 10.86 19.59 -23.07
CA TYR A 476 9.77 20.56 -22.86
C TYR A 476 9.77 21.13 -21.44
N ILE A 477 9.93 20.27 -20.41
CA ILE A 477 9.97 20.72 -19.02
C ILE A 477 11.17 21.61 -18.74
N LEU A 478 12.34 21.29 -19.30
CA LEU A 478 13.53 22.13 -19.14
C LEU A 478 13.36 23.50 -19.80
N GLU A 479 12.73 23.55 -20.97
CA GLU A 479 12.46 24.80 -21.69
C GLU A 479 11.41 25.68 -20.98
N HIS A 480 10.46 25.08 -20.26
CA HIS A 480 9.34 25.77 -19.59
C HIS A 480 9.42 25.68 -18.06
N LEU A 481 10.62 25.50 -17.51
CA LEU A 481 10.83 25.18 -16.10
C LEU A 481 10.25 26.24 -15.16
N GLU A 482 10.46 27.51 -15.47
CA GLU A 482 10.00 28.62 -14.63
C GLU A 482 8.47 28.72 -14.60
N ASP A 483 7.80 28.52 -15.74
CA ASP A 483 6.34 28.50 -15.82
C ASP A 483 5.77 27.31 -15.03
N ILE A 484 6.41 26.15 -15.12
CA ILE A 484 6.03 24.95 -14.35
C ILE A 484 6.21 25.20 -12.85
N LYS A 485 7.33 25.80 -12.42
CA LYS A 485 7.60 26.11 -11.00
C LYS A 485 6.55 27.05 -10.40
N GLN A 486 5.96 27.95 -11.19
CA GLN A 486 4.88 28.83 -10.72
C GLN A 486 3.60 28.07 -10.33
N LEU A 487 3.37 26.87 -10.89
CA LEU A 487 2.22 26.02 -10.55
C LEU A 487 2.38 25.26 -9.22
N LEU A 488 3.61 25.23 -8.69
CA LEU A 488 4.03 24.37 -7.58
C LEU A 488 4.24 25.16 -6.28
N ASP A 489 3.93 24.54 -5.13
CA ASP A 489 4.39 25.07 -3.84
C ASP A 489 5.89 24.80 -3.61
N SER A 490 6.43 25.32 -2.50
CA SER A 490 7.85 25.22 -2.21
C SER A 490 8.33 23.78 -2.02
N TYR A 491 7.54 22.94 -1.35
CA TYR A 491 7.80 21.50 -1.23
C TYR A 491 7.88 20.82 -2.59
N GLU A 492 6.87 21.04 -3.44
CA GLU A 492 6.81 20.49 -4.80
C GLU A 492 7.96 20.98 -5.69
N ARG A 493 8.36 22.25 -5.59
CA ARG A 493 9.54 22.78 -6.30
C ARG A 493 10.82 22.06 -5.87
N GLY A 494 11.00 21.84 -4.57
CA GLY A 494 12.14 21.11 -4.02
C GLY A 494 12.20 19.66 -4.53
N LEU A 495 11.05 18.99 -4.64
CA LEU A 495 10.97 17.66 -5.26
C LEU A 495 11.30 17.70 -6.76
N LEU A 496 10.88 18.75 -7.48
CA LEU A 496 11.07 18.84 -8.93
C LEU A 496 12.55 19.03 -9.24
N ASP A 497 13.22 19.90 -8.47
CA ASP A 497 14.66 20.12 -8.58
C ASP A 497 15.46 18.84 -8.29
N LYS A 498 15.02 18.01 -7.33
CA LYS A 498 15.62 16.69 -7.06
C LYS A 498 15.39 15.72 -8.22
N ALA A 499 14.17 15.65 -8.75
CA ALA A 499 13.83 14.77 -9.86
C ALA A 499 14.62 15.13 -11.12
N LEU A 500 14.67 16.41 -11.49
CA LEU A 500 15.40 16.89 -12.67
C LEU A 500 16.90 16.62 -12.58
N LYS A 501 17.51 16.75 -11.39
CA LYS A 501 18.92 16.39 -11.18
C LYS A 501 19.22 14.93 -11.49
N SER A 502 18.28 14.02 -11.21
CA SER A 502 18.45 12.58 -11.47
C SER A 502 18.02 12.16 -12.88
N ILE A 503 17.13 12.91 -13.51
CA ILE A 503 16.63 12.64 -14.87
C ILE A 503 17.61 13.18 -15.93
N CYS A 504 18.29 14.29 -15.64
CA CYS A 504 19.21 14.96 -16.55
C CYS A 504 20.69 14.59 -16.32
N SER A 505 20.99 13.79 -15.29
CA SER A 505 22.29 13.15 -15.05
C SER A 505 22.37 11.81 -15.76
#